data_AF-Q7PE00-F1
#
_entry.id   AF-Q7PE00-F1
#
_cell.length_a   1.000
_cell.length_b   1.000
_cell.length_c   1.000
_cell.angle_alpha   90.00
_cell.angle_beta   90.00
_cell.angle_gamma   90.00
#
_symmetry.space_group_name_H-M   'P 1'
#
loop_
_entity.id
_entity.type
_entity.pdbx_description
1 polymer ?
#
loop_
_entity_poly.entity_id
_entity_poly.type
_entity_poly.pdbx_seq_one_letter_code
_entity_poly.pdbx_strand_id
1 'polypeptide(L)'
;MAQNVPFSKQMRIATREIHNVSDALVNAKLAFALYDSRVWAEGLLIFYDVFKHLEQRVPHDFLPPELHRTAQFEQDLRYYLGEGWLERHTPKAEVRAYLKHLQELEQENANLLLAYGYHLYM
;
A
#
# COMPACT_ATOMS: atom_id res chain seq x y z
N MET A 1 3.23 -32.47 15.48
CA MET A 1 4.05 -31.73 14.49
C MET A 1 3.10 -30.78 13.76
N ALA A 2 3.14 -29.48 14.05
CA ALA A 2 2.21 -28.48 13.50
C ALA A 2 2.59 -28.08 12.06
N GLN A 3 2.66 -29.05 11.16
CA GLN A 3 2.85 -28.85 9.73
C GLN A 3 1.51 -29.11 9.03
N ASN A 4 0.76 -28.06 8.65
CA ASN A 4 -0.11 -28.04 7.45
C ASN A 4 -0.97 -26.78 7.21
N VAL A 5 -0.57 -25.59 7.68
CA VAL A 5 -1.26 -24.35 7.26
C VAL A 5 -0.32 -23.54 6.36
N PRO A 6 -0.61 -23.37 5.06
CA PRO A 6 0.18 -22.51 4.17
C PRO A 6 0.33 -21.11 4.74
N PHE A 7 1.48 -20.47 4.53
CA PHE A 7 1.77 -19.14 5.08
C PHE A 7 0.70 -18.09 4.71
N SER A 8 0.21 -18.11 3.46
CA SER A 8 -0.90 -17.25 3.02
C SER A 8 -2.18 -17.41 3.86
N LYS A 9 -2.50 -18.65 4.27
CA LYS A 9 -3.64 -18.92 5.14
C LYS A 9 -3.39 -18.45 6.57
N GLN A 10 -2.15 -18.53 7.05
CA GLN A 10 -1.77 -17.98 8.34
C GLN A 10 -1.91 -16.45 8.34
N MET A 11 -1.41 -15.78 7.30
CA MET A 11 -1.54 -14.33 7.10
C MET A 11 -3.01 -13.91 7.10
N ARG A 12 -3.86 -14.54 6.27
CA ARG A 12 -5.29 -14.26 6.24
C ARG A 12 -5.97 -14.39 7.61
N ILE A 13 -5.62 -15.41 8.38
CA ILE A 13 -6.19 -15.62 9.72
C ILE A 13 -5.71 -14.52 10.67
N ALA A 14 -4.42 -14.19 10.65
CA ALA A 14 -3.81 -13.20 11.54
C ALA A 14 -4.30 -11.77 11.26
N THR A 15 -4.58 -11.43 9.99
CA THR A 15 -4.96 -10.06 9.60
C THR A 15 -6.46 -9.85 9.45
N ARG A 16 -7.29 -10.90 9.53
CA ARG A 16 -8.75 -10.80 9.26
C ARG A 16 -9.45 -9.70 10.05
N GLU A 17 -9.22 -9.64 11.36
CA GLU A 17 -9.94 -8.70 12.23
C GLU A 17 -9.56 -7.25 11.91
N ILE A 18 -8.27 -6.96 11.73
CA ILE A 18 -7.82 -5.61 11.37
C ILE A 18 -8.20 -5.23 9.93
N HIS A 19 -8.22 -6.20 9.02
CA HIS A 19 -8.71 -6.01 7.65
C HIS A 19 -10.18 -5.58 7.64
N ASN A 20 -11.04 -6.24 8.42
CA ASN A 20 -12.45 -5.87 8.51
C ASN A 20 -12.64 -4.42 9.01
N VAL A 21 -11.81 -3.97 9.97
CA VAL A 21 -11.84 -2.59 10.45
C VAL A 21 -11.38 -1.62 9.36
N SER A 22 -10.28 -1.94 8.66
CA SER A 22 -9.76 -1.14 7.55
C SER A 22 -10.80 -1.01 6.42
N ASP A 23 -11.42 -2.11 6.02
CA ASP A 23 -12.47 -2.16 4.99
C ASP A 23 -13.65 -1.26 5.33
N ALA A 24 -14.11 -1.30 6.59
CA ALA A 24 -15.21 -0.45 7.03
C ALA A 24 -14.86 1.04 6.90
N LEU A 25 -13.64 1.42 7.28
CA LEU A 25 -13.16 2.80 7.18
C LEU A 25 -12.96 3.25 5.74
N VAL A 26 -12.38 2.40 4.89
CA VAL A 26 -12.18 2.68 3.46
C VAL A 26 -13.53 2.79 2.75
N ASN A 27 -14.48 1.89 3.00
CA ASN A 27 -15.82 1.94 2.41
C ASN A 27 -16.60 3.20 2.84
N ALA A 28 -16.46 3.62 4.11
CA ALA A 28 -17.03 4.89 4.55
C ALA A 28 -16.42 6.09 3.80
N LYS A 29 -15.10 6.08 3.55
CA LYS A 29 -14.42 7.13 2.76
C LYS A 29 -14.77 7.09 1.27
N LEU A 30 -14.97 5.90 0.71
CA LEU A 30 -15.37 5.70 -0.69
C LEU A 30 -16.68 6.44 -0.99
N ALA A 31 -17.64 6.44 -0.07
CA ALA A 31 -18.87 7.21 -0.24
C ALA A 31 -18.59 8.69 -0.55
N PHE A 32 -17.63 9.32 0.14
CA PHE A 32 -17.23 10.71 -0.13
C PHE A 32 -16.41 10.84 -1.41
N ALA A 33 -15.54 9.86 -1.71
CA ALA A 33 -14.73 9.86 -2.93
C ALA A 33 -15.57 9.81 -4.21
N LEU A 34 -16.77 9.20 -4.16
CA LEU A 34 -17.73 9.21 -5.28
C LEU A 34 -18.33 10.59 -5.55
N TYR A 35 -18.35 11.49 -4.56
CA TYR A 35 -18.85 12.86 -4.71
C TYR A 35 -17.74 13.88 -5.01
N ASP A 36 -16.50 13.63 -4.57
CA ASP A 36 -15.38 14.54 -4.74
C ASP A 36 -14.11 13.79 -5.17
N SER A 37 -13.72 13.96 -6.43
CA SER A 37 -12.54 13.31 -7.00
C SER A 37 -11.23 13.73 -6.33
N ARG A 38 -11.21 14.86 -5.59
CA ARG A 38 -10.03 15.27 -4.81
C ARG A 38 -9.82 14.34 -3.62
N VAL A 39 -10.90 13.89 -2.98
CA VAL A 39 -10.83 12.91 -1.88
C VAL A 39 -10.29 11.57 -2.39
N TRP A 40 -10.70 11.18 -3.60
CA TRP A 40 -10.14 10.01 -4.28
C TRP A 40 -8.65 10.16 -4.56
N ALA A 41 -8.24 11.28 -5.17
CA ALA A 41 -6.83 11.55 -5.48
C ALA A 41 -5.94 11.60 -4.23
N GLU A 42 -6.42 12.18 -3.13
CA GLU A 42 -5.73 12.14 -1.84
C GLU A 42 -5.59 10.72 -1.30
N GLY A 43 -6.60 9.87 -1.50
CA GLY A 43 -6.52 8.45 -1.18
C GLY A 43 -5.41 7.74 -1.97
N LEU A 44 -5.35 7.98 -3.29
CA LEU A 44 -4.31 7.44 -4.15
C LEU A 44 -2.91 7.89 -3.72
N LEU A 45 -2.72 9.16 -3.33
CA LEU A 45 -1.43 9.67 -2.85
C LEU A 45 -0.94 8.95 -1.58
N ILE A 46 -1.85 8.57 -0.68
CA ILE A 46 -1.49 7.82 0.54
C ILE A 46 -0.89 6.46 0.19
N PHE A 47 -1.44 5.78 -0.82
CA PHE A 47 -0.95 4.47 -1.26
C PHE A 47 0.27 4.58 -2.18
N TYR A 48 0.35 5.59 -3.05
CA TYR A 48 1.40 5.75 -4.05
C TYR A 48 2.80 5.61 -3.47
N ASP A 49 3.12 6.36 -2.40
CA ASP A 49 4.46 6.33 -1.82
C ASP A 49 4.80 4.97 -1.19
N VAL A 50 3.79 4.30 -0.62
CA VAL A 50 3.93 2.99 0.02
C VAL A 50 4.16 1.90 -1.01
N PHE A 51 3.36 1.86 -2.08
CA PHE A 51 3.53 0.92 -3.18
C PHE A 51 4.89 1.11 -3.85
N LYS A 52 5.26 2.36 -4.16
CA LYS A 52 6.56 2.69 -4.72
C LYS A 52 7.72 2.23 -3.84
N HIS A 53 7.60 2.40 -2.53
CA HIS A 53 8.62 1.94 -1.59
C HIS A 53 8.76 0.40 -1.61
N LEU A 54 7.64 -0.33 -1.56
CA LEU A 54 7.66 -1.79 -1.54
C LEU A 54 8.16 -2.38 -2.86
N GLU A 55 7.73 -1.84 -4.00
CA GLU A 55 8.16 -2.28 -5.33
C GLU A 55 9.68 -2.14 -5.56
N GLN A 56 10.31 -1.18 -4.88
CA GLN A 56 11.76 -0.96 -4.95
C GLN A 56 12.57 -1.85 -4.01
N ARG A 57 11.97 -2.39 -2.95
CA ARG A 57 12.68 -3.07 -1.85
C ARG A 57 12.32 -4.54 -1.66
N VAL A 58 11.12 -4.96 -2.07
CA VAL A 58 10.71 -6.36 -2.04
C VAL A 58 11.32 -7.09 -3.25
N PRO A 59 11.98 -8.24 -3.06
CA PRO A 59 12.55 -8.99 -4.19
C PRO A 59 11.50 -9.40 -5.21
N HIS A 60 11.87 -9.40 -6.50
CA HIS A 60 10.96 -9.72 -7.61
C HIS A 60 10.38 -11.14 -7.52
N ASP A 61 11.06 -12.08 -6.87
CA ASP A 61 10.55 -13.44 -6.62
C ASP A 61 9.25 -13.44 -5.80
N PHE A 62 9.02 -12.38 -5.01
CA PHE A 62 7.83 -12.21 -4.19
C PHE A 62 6.90 -11.10 -4.66
N LEU A 63 7.45 -10.04 -5.27
CA LEU A 63 6.68 -8.95 -5.87
C LEU A 63 7.14 -8.70 -7.31
N PRO A 64 6.67 -9.53 -8.26
CA PRO A 64 7.12 -9.46 -9.64
C PRO A 64 6.64 -8.16 -10.31
N PRO A 65 7.41 -7.60 -11.26
CA PRO A 65 7.10 -6.31 -11.90
C PRO A 65 5.71 -6.20 -12.51
N GLU A 66 5.11 -7.32 -12.94
CA GLU A 66 3.76 -7.37 -13.50
C GLU A 66 2.68 -7.00 -12.49
N LEU A 67 2.97 -7.13 -11.19
CA LEU A 67 2.08 -6.70 -10.11
C LEU A 67 2.31 -5.24 -9.72
N HIS A 68 3.43 -4.62 -10.06
CA HIS A 68 3.74 -3.23 -9.70
C HIS A 68 2.62 -2.29 -10.15
N ARG A 69 2.23 -1.36 -9.28
CA ARG A 69 1.16 -0.37 -9.46
C ARG A 69 1.68 1.05 -9.52
N THR A 70 2.94 1.34 -9.20
CA THR A 70 3.50 2.72 -9.20
C THR A 70 3.19 3.45 -10.51
N ALA A 71 3.41 2.81 -11.66
CA ALA A 71 3.16 3.44 -12.96
C ALA A 71 1.68 3.77 -13.20
N GLN A 72 0.76 2.94 -12.71
CA GLN A 72 -0.68 3.16 -12.78
C GLN A 72 -1.12 4.27 -11.82
N PHE A 73 -0.59 4.29 -10.59
CA PHE A 73 -0.78 5.41 -9.68
C PHE A 73 -0.32 6.72 -10.31
N GLU A 74 0.83 6.76 -10.97
CA GLU A 74 1.33 7.98 -11.62
C GLU A 74 0.42 8.46 -12.78
N GLN A 75 -0.21 7.52 -13.50
CA GLN A 75 -1.20 7.84 -14.54
C GLN A 75 -2.48 8.42 -13.93
N ASP A 76 -3.03 7.76 -12.90
CA ASP A 76 -4.24 8.20 -12.22
C ASP A 76 -4.03 9.56 -11.54
N LEU A 77 -2.91 9.74 -10.83
CA LEU A 77 -2.58 10.98 -10.15
C LEU A 77 -2.36 12.13 -11.13
N ARG A 78 -1.75 11.88 -12.30
CA ARG A 78 -1.67 12.89 -13.36
C ARG A 78 -3.06 13.28 -13.88
N TYR A 79 -3.97 12.31 -14.03
CA TYR A 79 -5.34 12.59 -14.44
C TYR A 79 -6.08 13.47 -13.41
N TYR A 80 -5.99 13.16 -12.12
CA TYR A 80 -6.74 13.87 -11.08
C TYR A 80 -6.11 15.19 -10.61
N LEU A 81 -4.77 15.28 -10.58
CA LEU A 81 -4.02 16.41 -10.01
C LEU A 81 -3.34 17.29 -11.07
N GLY A 82 -3.42 16.88 -12.35
CA GLY A 82 -2.83 17.57 -13.48
C GLY A 82 -1.32 17.38 -13.61
N GLU A 83 -0.73 18.03 -14.61
CA GLU A 83 0.71 18.02 -14.83
C GLU A 83 1.47 18.68 -13.67
N GLY A 84 2.70 18.21 -13.45
CA GLY A 84 3.57 18.71 -12.39
C GLY A 84 3.12 18.32 -10.97
N TRP A 85 2.22 17.35 -10.82
CA TRP A 85 1.68 16.96 -9.52
C TRP A 85 2.78 16.40 -8.60
N LEU A 86 3.76 15.69 -9.16
CA LEU A 86 4.81 15.03 -8.41
C LEU A 86 5.74 16.04 -7.74
N GLU A 87 6.01 17.17 -8.40
CA GLU A 87 6.83 18.27 -7.89
C GLU A 87 6.12 19.02 -6.75
N ARG A 88 4.79 18.99 -6.73
CA ARG A 88 3.96 19.55 -5.65
C ARG A 88 3.65 18.53 -4.56
N HIS A 89 3.95 17.25 -4.79
CA HIS A 89 3.62 16.17 -3.86
C HIS A 89 4.56 16.21 -2.65
N THR A 90 3.97 16.07 -1.47
CA THR A 90 4.69 15.84 -0.23
C THR A 90 3.88 14.82 0.57
N PRO A 91 4.44 13.63 0.88
CA PRO A 91 3.72 12.61 1.62
C PRO A 91 3.22 13.15 2.96
N LYS A 92 1.98 12.81 3.36
CA LYS A 92 1.42 13.22 4.66
C LYS A 92 2.26 12.67 5.82
N ALA A 93 2.14 13.27 7.02
CA ALA A 93 2.96 12.89 8.17
C ALA A 93 2.82 11.41 8.53
N GLU A 94 1.60 10.88 8.42
CA GLU A 94 1.26 9.47 8.67
C GLU A 94 1.90 8.55 7.62
N VAL A 95 1.93 8.96 6.35
CA VAL A 95 2.61 8.23 5.28
C VAL A 95 4.11 8.20 5.52
N ARG A 96 4.72 9.33 5.89
CA ARG A 96 6.15 9.38 6.24
C ARG A 96 6.47 8.49 7.45
N ALA A 97 5.61 8.49 8.47
CA ALA A 97 5.78 7.61 9.63
C ALA A 97 5.70 6.13 9.23
N TYR A 98 4.77 5.77 8.33
CA TYR A 98 4.64 4.42 7.80
C TYR A 98 5.86 4.01 6.98
N LEU A 99 6.35 4.87 6.08
CA LEU A 99 7.58 4.63 5.31
C LEU A 99 8.81 4.46 6.21
N LYS A 100 8.93 5.27 7.27
CA LYS A 100 10.00 5.12 8.26
C LYS A 100 9.93 3.76 8.95
N HIS A 101 8.74 3.32 9.32
CA HIS A 101 8.55 2.00 9.92
C HIS A 101 8.94 0.87 8.96
N LEU A 102 8.58 0.95 7.67
CA LEU A 102 9.01 -0.03 6.66
C LEU A 102 10.54 -0.07 6.52
N GLN A 103 11.20 1.09 6.53
CA GLN A 103 12.66 1.18 6.50
C GLN A 103 13.31 0.55 7.74
N GLU A 104 12.73 0.75 8.94
CA GLU A 104 13.21 0.12 10.18
C GLU A 104 13.08 -1.40 10.12
N LEU A 105 11.94 -1.92 9.63
CA LEU A 105 11.72 -3.35 9.43
C LEU A 105 12.68 -3.95 8.41
N GLU A 106 12.96 -3.24 7.32
CA GLU A 106 13.92 -3.67 6.31
C GLU A 106 15.34 -3.83 6.90
N GLN A 107 15.75 -2.88 7.75
CA GLN A 107 17.04 -2.91 8.44
C GLN A 107 17.14 -4.03 9.46
N GLU A 108 16.04 -4.33 10.16
CA GLU A 108 15.97 -5.43 11.12
C GLU A 108 15.94 -6.79 10.43
N ASN A 109 15.03 -6.96 9.46
CA ASN A 109 14.87 -8.16 8.66
C ASN A 109 14.02 -7.87 7.40
N ALA A 110 14.68 -7.72 6.25
CA ALA A 110 14.04 -7.45 4.96
C ALA A 110 12.89 -8.41 4.57
N ASN A 111 12.89 -9.65 5.07
CA ASN A 111 11.80 -10.59 4.81
C ASN A 111 10.45 -10.15 5.44
N LEU A 112 10.47 -9.26 6.44
CA LEU A 112 9.26 -8.73 7.06
C LEU A 112 8.45 -7.86 6.10
N LEU A 113 9.08 -7.26 5.08
CA LEU A 113 8.38 -6.50 4.04
C LEU A 113 7.40 -7.37 3.23
N LEU A 114 7.61 -8.70 3.19
CA LEU A 114 6.70 -9.63 2.51
C LEU A 114 5.29 -9.61 3.11
N ALA A 115 5.16 -9.35 4.40
CA ALA A 115 3.85 -9.23 5.04
C ALA A 115 3.05 -8.02 4.50
N TYR A 116 3.76 -6.94 4.17
CA TYR A 116 3.18 -5.71 3.62
C TYR A 116 2.88 -5.84 2.13
N GLY A 117 3.75 -6.53 1.38
CA GLY A 117 3.45 -6.96 0.02
C GLY A 117 2.20 -7.84 -0.03
N TYR A 118 2.10 -8.84 0.85
CA TYR A 118 0.89 -9.66 0.95
C TYR A 118 -0.35 -8.80 1.21
N HIS A 119 -0.32 -7.94 2.23
CA HIS A 119 -1.50 -7.18 2.65
C HIS A 119 -2.01 -6.17 1.61
N LEU A 120 -1.13 -5.57 0.82
CA LEU A 120 -1.50 -4.52 -0.13
C LEU A 120 -1.86 -5.06 -1.52
N TYR A 121 -1.40 -6.26 -1.87
CA TYR A 121 -1.64 -6.85 -3.19
C TYR A 121 -2.67 -7.98 -3.19
N MET A 122 -2.94 -8.64 -2.05
CA MET A 122 -3.81 -9.83 -1.93
C MET A 122 -4.96 -9.62 -0.95
#